data_AF-A0A2E5NK25-F1
#
_entry.id   AF-A0A2E5NK25-F1
#
_cell.length_a   1.000
_cell.length_b   1.000
_cell.length_c   1.000
_cell.angle_alpha   90.00
_cell.angle_beta   90.00
_cell.angle_gamma   90.00
#
_symmetry.space_group_name_H-M   'P 1'
#
loop_
_entity.id
_entity.type
_entity.pdbx_description
1 polymer ?
#
loop_
_entity_poly.entity_id
_entity_poly.type
_entity_poly.pdbx_seq_one_letter_code
_entity_poly.pdbx_strand_id
1 'polypeptide(L)'
;MRQLSPKAKQELKLAIVLIGIGFFTLPPAVYIVGQHVVGEYSAESGLWGLTSSIWFGVITANPMALLLVLSPYLITRILRWSLWFYKNNKLNKFI
;
A
#
# COMPACT_ATOMS: atom_id res chain seq x y z
N MET A 1 -19.70 0.88 23.25
CA MET A 1 -18.90 0.58 22.03
C MET A 1 -19.84 0.54 20.83
N ARG A 2 -19.70 1.44 19.84
CA ARG A 2 -20.54 1.39 18.61
C ARG A 2 -20.21 0.11 17.84
N GLN A 3 -21.22 -0.71 17.55
CA GLN A 3 -21.03 -1.86 16.68
C GLN A 3 -20.80 -1.38 15.24
N LEU A 4 -19.68 -1.81 14.64
CA LEU A 4 -19.39 -1.52 13.23
C LEU A 4 -20.39 -2.26 12.32
N SER A 5 -20.86 -1.59 11.28
CA SER A 5 -21.70 -2.23 10.26
C SER A 5 -20.94 -3.38 9.57
N PRO A 6 -21.63 -4.39 9.03
CA PRO A 6 -20.99 -5.51 8.32
C PRO A 6 -20.04 -5.03 7.20
N LYS A 7 -20.44 -3.97 6.49
CA LYS A 7 -19.62 -3.33 5.45
C LYS A 7 -18.36 -2.69 6.05
N ALA A 8 -18.48 -1.97 7.16
CA ALA A 8 -17.32 -1.35 7.82
C ALA A 8 -16.32 -2.39 8.34
N LYS A 9 -16.80 -3.53 8.85
CA LYS A 9 -15.93 -4.65 9.27
C LYS A 9 -15.16 -5.26 8.09
N GLN A 10 -15.82 -5.45 6.95
CA GLN A 10 -15.17 -5.95 5.73
C GLN A 10 -14.09 -4.98 5.23
N GLU A 11 -14.39 -3.69 5.20
CA GLU A 11 -13.45 -2.65 4.79
C GLU A 11 -12.24 -2.55 5.73
N LEU A 12 -12.46 -2.67 7.04
CA LEU A 12 -11.37 -2.72 8.03
C LEU A 12 -10.49 -3.95 7.81
N LYS A 13 -11.09 -5.13 7.59
CA LYS A 13 -10.35 -6.36 7.30
C LYS A 13 -9.48 -6.20 6.03
N LEU A 14 -10.05 -5.61 4.99
CA LEU A 14 -9.35 -5.35 3.73
C LEU A 14 -8.19 -4.35 3.92
N ALA A 15 -8.41 -3.28 4.70
CA ALA A 15 -7.37 -2.32 5.03
C ALA A 15 -6.21 -2.99 5.78
N ILE A 16 -6.51 -3.78 6.82
CA ILE A 16 -5.49 -4.50 7.60
C ILE A 16 -4.68 -5.44 6.72
N VAL A 17 -5.34 -6.21 5.83
CA VAL A 17 -4.65 -7.13 4.92
C VAL A 17 -3.73 -6.37 3.96
N LEU A 18 -4.21 -5.29 3.34
CA LEU A 18 -3.41 -4.53 2.37
C LEU A 18 -2.26 -3.76 3.01
N ILE A 19 -2.48 -3.19 4.20
CA ILE A 19 -1.42 -2.56 4.98
C ILE A 19 -0.39 -3.61 5.41
N GLY A 20 -0.84 -4.80 5.83
CA GLY A 20 0.05 -5.92 6.16
C GLY A 20 0.91 -6.34 4.97
N ILE A 21 0.32 -6.46 3.78
CA ILE A 21 1.08 -6.72 2.53
C ILE A 21 2.09 -5.61 2.28
N GLY A 22 1.67 -4.34 2.43
CA GLY A 22 2.56 -3.19 2.29
C GLY A 22 3.73 -3.19 3.29
N PHE A 23 3.49 -3.64 4.51
CA PHE A 23 4.48 -3.61 5.59
C PHE A 23 5.47 -4.78 5.53
N PHE A 24 4.99 -6.00 5.22
CA PHE A 24 5.81 -7.22 5.26
C PHE A 24 6.31 -7.65 3.88
N THR A 25 5.49 -7.53 2.85
CA THR A 25 5.79 -8.07 1.51
C THR A 25 6.47 -7.04 0.63
N LEU A 26 6.15 -5.77 0.81
CA LEU A 26 6.64 -4.71 -0.06
C LEU A 26 8.15 -4.43 0.10
N PRO A 27 8.74 -4.40 1.31
CA PRO A 27 10.19 -4.22 1.46
C PRO A 27 11.04 -5.24 0.68
N PRO A 28 10.81 -6.57 0.78
CA PRO A 28 11.57 -7.53 -0.02
C PRO A 28 11.27 -7.42 -1.51
N ALA A 29 10.04 -7.11 -1.91
CA ALA A 29 9.72 -6.91 -3.33
C ALA A 29 10.47 -5.70 -3.92
N VAL A 30 10.54 -4.58 -3.20
CA VAL A 30 11.29 -3.38 -3.60
C VAL A 30 12.77 -3.69 -3.70
N TYR A 31 13.34 -4.44 -2.75
CA TYR A 31 14.73 -4.86 -2.81
C TYR A 31 15.04 -5.67 -4.08
N ILE A 32 14.21 -6.68 -4.37
CA ILE A 32 14.39 -7.54 -5.55
C ILE A 32 14.28 -6.72 -6.83
N VAL A 33 13.23 -5.89 -6.95
CA VAL A 33 13.03 -5.05 -8.14
C VAL A 33 14.19 -4.08 -8.31
N GLY A 34 14.63 -3.44 -7.23
CA GLY A 34 15.73 -2.50 -7.29
C GLY A 34 17.07 -3.16 -7.64
N GLN A 35 17.32 -4.40 -7.20
CA GLN A 35 18.48 -5.18 -7.64
C GLN A 35 18.46 -5.41 -9.17
N HIS A 36 17.29 -5.67 -9.74
CA HIS A 36 17.14 -5.86 -11.19
C HIS A 36 17.20 -4.56 -11.99
N VAL A 37 16.74 -3.44 -11.43
CA VAL A 37 16.60 -2.16 -12.14
C VAL A 37 17.83 -1.26 -11.97
N VAL A 38 18.40 -1.21 -10.76
CA VAL A 38 19.47 -0.30 -10.37
C VAL A 38 20.81 -1.04 -10.22
N GLY A 39 20.78 -2.36 -10.03
CA GLY A 39 21.96 -3.18 -9.75
C GLY A 39 22.20 -3.35 -8.26
N GLU A 40 23.44 -3.68 -7.89
CA GLU A 40 23.81 -3.94 -6.49
C GLU A 40 23.54 -2.72 -5.60
N TYR A 41 22.54 -2.82 -4.74
CA TYR A 41 22.40 -1.91 -3.61
C TYR A 41 23.67 -2.02 -2.76
N SER A 42 24.32 -0.88 -2.48
CA SER A 42 25.54 -0.73 -1.68
C SER A 42 25.72 -1.85 -0.64
N ALA A 43 26.87 -2.51 -0.69
CA ALA A 43 27.19 -3.79 -0.06
C ALA A 43 26.91 -3.92 1.46
N GLU A 44 26.68 -2.81 2.17
CA GLU A 44 26.73 -2.77 3.62
C GLU A 44 25.41 -3.11 4.33
N SER A 45 24.26 -3.05 3.65
CA SER A 45 22.96 -3.16 4.35
C SER A 45 22.04 -4.28 3.86
N GLY A 46 22.15 -4.69 2.58
CA GLY A 46 21.35 -5.77 2.00
C GLY A 46 19.83 -5.62 2.20
N LEU A 47 19.09 -6.73 2.07
CA LEU A 47 17.64 -6.78 2.24
C LEU A 47 17.18 -6.30 3.63
N TRP A 48 17.92 -6.69 4.67
CA TRP A 48 17.55 -6.38 6.05
C TRP A 48 17.71 -4.90 6.37
N GLY A 49 18.77 -4.26 5.84
CA GLY A 49 18.97 -2.82 5.94
C GLY A 49 17.84 -2.03 5.30
N LEU A 50 17.41 -2.41 4.08
CA LEU A 50 16.26 -1.78 3.45
C LEU A 50 14.98 -1.98 4.30
N THR A 51 14.71 -3.21 4.72
CA THR A 51 13.50 -3.56 5.46
C THR A 51 13.41 -2.80 6.79
N SER A 52 14.49 -2.84 7.58
CA SER A 52 14.57 -2.13 8.85
C SER A 52 14.46 -0.61 8.67
N SER A 53 15.09 -0.03 7.64
CA SER A 53 14.97 1.41 7.36
C SER A 53 13.52 1.83 7.07
N ILE A 54 12.77 1.01 6.34
CA ILE A 54 11.34 1.25 6.06
C ILE A 54 10.53 1.15 7.34
N TRP A 55 10.73 0.11 8.15
CA TRP A 55 10.02 -0.06 9.42
C TRP A 55 10.31 1.07 10.42
N PHE A 56 11.57 1.47 10.58
CA PHE A 56 11.94 2.65 11.38
C PHE A 56 11.31 3.93 10.80
N GLY A 57 11.27 4.07 9.48
CA GLY A 57 10.56 5.14 8.81
C GLY A 57 9.07 5.18 9.18
N VAL A 58 8.39 4.04 9.21
CA VAL A 58 6.98 3.97 9.65
C VAL A 58 6.82 4.39 11.11
N ILE A 59 7.68 3.88 11.99
CA ILE A 59 7.65 4.20 13.44
C ILE A 59 7.88 5.70 13.68
N THR A 60 8.77 6.31 12.89
CA THR A 60 9.09 7.75 12.96
C THR A 60 8.13 8.64 12.16
N ALA A 61 7.05 8.06 11.62
CA ALA A 61 6.08 8.74 10.77
C ALA A 61 6.71 9.45 9.55
N ASN A 62 7.81 8.89 9.03
CA ASN A 62 8.41 9.36 7.78
C ASN A 62 7.37 9.23 6.64
N PRO A 63 7.09 10.32 5.91
CA PRO A 63 6.03 10.32 4.91
C PRO A 63 6.30 9.34 3.75
N MET A 64 7.55 9.14 3.36
CA MET A 64 7.90 8.23 2.26
C MET A 64 7.70 6.77 2.65
N ALA A 65 8.13 6.40 3.87
CA ALA A 65 7.91 5.05 4.39
C ALA A 65 6.41 4.75 4.55
N LEU A 66 5.64 5.71 5.06
CA LEU A 66 4.18 5.59 5.18
C LEU A 66 3.50 5.46 3.81
N LEU A 67 3.87 6.29 2.84
CA LEU A 67 3.34 6.22 1.48
C LEU A 67 3.63 4.86 0.85
N LEU A 68 4.84 4.34 1.02
CA LEU A 68 5.24 3.04 0.49
C LEU A 68 4.39 1.91 1.10
N VAL A 69 4.28 1.85 2.42
CA VAL A 69 3.52 0.82 3.14
C VAL A 69 2.01 0.93 2.89
N LEU A 70 1.48 2.15 2.80
CA LEU A 70 0.05 2.37 2.53
C LEU A 70 -0.30 2.23 1.04
N SER A 71 0.68 2.18 0.14
CA SER A 71 0.46 2.18 -1.31
C SER A 71 -0.51 1.09 -1.79
N PRO A 72 -0.49 -0.17 -1.31
CA PRO A 72 -1.44 -1.18 -1.81
C PRO A 72 -2.89 -0.83 -1.45
N TYR A 73 -3.09 -0.26 -0.26
CA TYR A 73 -4.41 0.22 0.17
C TYR A 73 -4.84 1.47 -0.61
N LEU A 74 -3.94 2.43 -0.83
CA LEU A 74 -4.25 3.65 -1.57
C LEU A 74 -4.55 3.35 -3.04
N ILE A 75 -3.78 2.49 -3.70
CA ILE A 75 -4.00 2.08 -5.09
C ILE A 75 -5.38 1.42 -5.24
N THR A 76 -5.72 0.48 -4.36
CA THR A 76 -7.04 -0.18 -4.42
C THR A 76 -8.20 0.78 -4.16
N ARG A 77 -8.02 1.77 -3.26
CA ARG A 77 -9.00 2.85 -3.04
C ARG A 77 -9.18 3.73 -4.26
N ILE A 78 -8.09 4.20 -4.87
CA ILE A 78 -8.11 5.04 -6.07
C ILE A 78 -8.76 4.29 -7.23
N LEU A 79 -8.43 3.01 -7.42
CA LEU A 79 -9.02 2.19 -8.48
C LEU A 79 -10.53 2.02 -8.30
N ARG A 80 -10.99 1.73 -7.07
CA ARG A 80 -12.43 1.64 -6.76
C ARG A 80 -13.17 2.95 -7.02
N TRP A 81 -12.57 4.08 -6.64
CA TRP A 81 -13.14 5.39 -6.93
C TRP A 81 -13.19 5.68 -8.43
N SER A 82 -12.11 5.42 -9.16
CA SER A 82 -12.06 5.59 -10.62
C SER A 82 -13.15 4.77 -11.33
N LEU A 83 -13.33 3.50 -10.95
CA LEU A 83 -14.37 2.64 -11.48
C LEU A 83 -15.79 3.16 -11.17
N TRP A 84 -15.99 3.69 -9.97
CA TRP A 84 -17.27 4.30 -9.59
C TRP A 84 -17.57 5.56 -10.42
N PHE A 85 -16.59 6.46 -10.58
CA PHE A 85 -16.72 7.64 -11.42
C PHE A 85 -17.01 7.29 -12.89
N TYR A 86 -16.29 6.31 -13.44
CA TYR A 86 -16.51 5.85 -14.81
C TYR A 86 -17.93 5.31 -15.01
N LYS A 87 -18.43 4.49 -14.07
CA LYS A 87 -19.79 3.94 -14.15
C LYS A 87 -20.86 5.02 -14.09
N ASN A 88 -20.72 6.00 -13.21
CA ASN A 88 -21.71 7.08 -13.05
C ASN A 88 -21.71 8.05 -14.25
N ASN A 89 -20.53 8.38 -14.80
CA ASN A 89 -20.45 9.21 -16.00
C ASN A 89 -21.06 8.52 -17.24
N LYS A 90 -20.97 7.19 -17.32
CA LYS A 90 -21.61 6.43 -18.40
C LYS A 90 -23.14 6.45 -18.27
N LEU A 91 -23.69 6.33 -17.05
CA LEU A 91 -25.13 6.39 -16.79
C LEU A 91 -25.74 7.76 -17.16
N ASN A 92 -25.04 8.87 -16.89
CA ASN A 92 -25.48 10.21 -17.26
C ASN A 92 -25.49 10.48 -18.78
N LYS A 93 -24.90 9.61 -19.61
CA LYS A 93 -24.91 9.72 -21.08
C LYS A 93 -26.11 9.03 -21.74
N PHE A 94 -26.88 8.24 -20.99
CA PHE A 94 -28.03 7.46 -21.49
C PHE A 94 -29.39 7.96 -20.96
N ILE A 95 -29.39 9.03 -20.18
CA ILE A 95 -30.57 9.79 -19.74
C ILE A 95 -30.50 11.14 -20.44
#